data_AF-A0A5A7RLS1-F1
#
_entry.id   AF-A0A5A7RLS1-F1
#
_cell.length_a   1.000
_cell.length_b   1.000
_cell.length_c   1.000
_cell.angle_alpha   90.00
_cell.angle_beta   90.00
_cell.angle_gamma   90.00
#
_symmetry.space_group_name_H-M   'P 1'
#
loop_
_entity.id
_entity.type
_entity.pdbx_description
1 polymer ?
#
loop_
_entity_poly.entity_id
_entity_poly.type
_entity_poly.pdbx_seq_one_letter_code
_entity_poly.pdbx_strand_id
1 'polypeptide(L)'
;MKARIIEERCIGCGLCINVCPQGAIELVGGKESKKLSPPMQMQPFQPLPIPKEVELMMIMDQLKMMESMLLGMKEWIERIGGD
;
A
#
# COMPACT_ATOMS: atom_id res chain seq x y z
N MET A 1 -16.74 24.46 17.71
CA MET A 1 -16.04 24.88 16.47
C MET A 1 -17.01 24.68 15.29
N LYS A 2 -17.05 25.58 14.30
CA LYS A 2 -17.88 25.40 13.08
C LYS A 2 -16.97 25.09 11.89
N ALA A 3 -17.20 23.96 11.22
CA ALA A 3 -16.56 23.65 9.94
C ALA A 3 -17.27 24.38 8.80
N ARG A 4 -16.57 24.63 7.69
CA ARG A 4 -17.13 25.22 6.47
C ARG A 4 -16.64 24.44 5.25
N ILE A 5 -17.48 24.33 4.22
CA ILE A 5 -17.12 23.75 2.93
C ILE A 5 -16.71 24.88 2.00
N ILE A 6 -15.61 24.68 1.29
CA ILE A 6 -15.15 25.55 0.21
C ILE A 6 -15.70 24.96 -1.08
N GLU A 7 -16.83 25.48 -1.57
CA GLU A 7 -17.63 24.88 -2.65
C GLU A 7 -16.82 24.72 -3.94
N GLU A 8 -15.97 25.69 -4.27
CA GLU A 8 -15.12 25.67 -5.46
C GLU A 8 -14.06 24.54 -5.43
N ARG A 9 -13.80 23.94 -4.26
CA ARG A 9 -12.91 22.77 -4.10
C ARG A 9 -13.65 21.49 -3.79
N CYS A 10 -14.95 21.55 -3.59
CA CYS A 10 -15.76 20.40 -3.21
C CYS A 10 -15.97 19.49 -4.43
N ILE A 11 -15.48 18.25 -4.35
CA ILE A 11 -15.68 17.24 -5.40
C ILE A 11 -16.89 16.33 -5.14
N GLY A 12 -17.64 16.57 -4.06
CA GLY A 12 -18.83 15.77 -3.73
C GLY A 12 -18.55 14.33 -3.28
N CYS A 13 -17.38 14.04 -2.67
CA CYS A 13 -17.01 12.67 -2.29
C CYS A 13 -17.80 12.08 -1.11
N GLY A 14 -18.49 12.91 -0.32
CA GLY A 14 -19.34 12.46 0.80
C GLY A 14 -18.61 12.03 2.08
N LEU A 15 -17.27 12.07 2.14
CA LEU A 15 -16.51 11.71 3.35
C LEU A 15 -16.91 12.56 4.56
N CYS A 16 -17.13 13.86 4.36
CA CYS A 16 -17.54 14.79 5.41
C CYS A 16 -18.89 14.41 6.05
N ILE A 17 -19.80 13.81 5.27
CA ILE A 17 -21.11 13.36 5.77
C ILE A 17 -20.91 12.15 6.69
N ASN A 18 -20.10 11.18 6.28
CA ASN A 18 -19.85 9.95 7.05
C ASN A 18 -19.19 10.21 8.40
N VAL A 19 -18.28 11.19 8.48
CA VAL A 19 -17.53 11.49 9.72
C VAL A 19 -18.26 12.48 10.64
N CYS A 20 -19.30 13.16 10.17
CA CYS A 20 -19.97 14.18 10.97
C CYS A 20 -20.89 13.55 12.02
N PRO A 21 -20.55 13.60 13.33
CA PRO A 21 -21.39 12.97 14.36
C PRO A 21 -22.70 13.70 14.59
N GLN A 22 -22.84 14.92 14.05
CA GLN A 22 -24.03 15.76 14.20
C GLN A 22 -24.96 15.68 12.98
N GLY A 23 -24.55 14.99 11.91
CA GLY A 23 -25.35 14.95 10.67
C GLY A 23 -25.61 16.33 10.06
N ALA A 24 -24.68 17.28 10.24
CA ALA A 24 -24.91 18.69 9.91
C ALA A 24 -24.74 19.05 8.42
N ILE A 25 -24.45 18.08 7.55
CA ILE A 25 -24.08 18.29 6.15
C ILE A 25 -24.85 17.29 5.29
N GLU A 26 -25.44 17.77 4.20
CA GLU A 26 -26.14 16.96 3.20
C GLU A 26 -25.54 17.18 1.80
N LEU A 27 -25.62 16.16 0.96
CA LEU A 27 -25.15 16.23 -0.43
C LEU A 27 -26.33 16.66 -1.31
N VAL A 28 -26.23 17.84 -1.92
CA VAL A 28 -27.27 18.38 -2.80
C VAL A 28 -26.85 18.22 -4.27
N GLY A 29 -27.66 17.56 -5.10
CA GLY A 29 -27.47 17.58 -6.57
C GLY A 29 -26.81 16.37 -7.27
N GLY A 30 -26.93 15.14 -6.77
CA GLY A 30 -26.54 13.93 -7.50
C GLY A 30 -27.75 13.15 -8.01
N LYS A 31 -27.95 13.05 -9.33
CA LYS A 31 -28.85 12.05 -9.92
C LYS A 31 -28.45 10.68 -9.39
N GLU A 32 -29.41 9.93 -8.85
CA GLU A 32 -29.27 8.64 -8.19
C GLU A 32 -28.10 7.81 -8.73
N SER A 33 -26.94 7.91 -8.09
CA SER A 33 -25.77 7.16 -8.49
C SER A 33 -25.38 6.29 -7.31
N LYS A 34 -26.13 5.18 -7.21
CA LYS A 34 -25.92 4.01 -6.35
C LYS A 34 -25.56 4.37 -4.90
N LYS A 35 -26.46 4.06 -3.96
CA LYS A 35 -26.07 3.83 -2.56
C LYS A 35 -24.74 3.07 -2.61
N LEU A 36 -23.67 3.67 -2.11
CA LEU A 36 -22.39 2.98 -1.97
C LEU A 36 -22.58 1.97 -0.84
N SER A 37 -23.25 0.88 -1.16
CA SER A 37 -23.26 -0.38 -0.44
C SER A 37 -22.33 -1.30 -1.23
N PRO A 38 -21.44 -2.08 -0.60
CA PRO A 38 -21.49 -2.56 0.78
C PRO A 38 -20.53 -1.80 1.72
N PRO A 39 -20.50 -2.07 3.05
CA PRO A 39 -19.36 -1.68 3.86
C PRO A 39 -18.08 -2.13 3.14
N MET A 40 -16.95 -1.45 3.38
CA MET A 40 -15.65 -2.09 3.23
C MET A 40 -15.77 -3.47 3.87
N GLN A 41 -16.02 -4.51 3.06
CA GLN A 41 -15.74 -5.85 3.48
C GLN A 41 -14.24 -5.78 3.70
N MET A 42 -13.82 -5.86 4.96
CA MET A 42 -12.48 -6.30 5.29
C MET A 42 -12.39 -7.74 4.76
N GLN A 43 -12.28 -7.86 3.45
CA GLN A 43 -11.77 -9.04 2.81
C GLN A 43 -10.34 -9.18 3.33
N PRO A 44 -9.85 -10.40 3.56
CA PRO A 44 -8.41 -10.59 3.71
C PRO A 44 -7.76 -9.88 2.52
N PHE A 45 -6.80 -8.99 2.77
CA PHE A 45 -5.95 -8.47 1.70
C PHE A 45 -5.22 -9.69 1.15
N GLN A 46 -5.78 -10.35 0.14
CA GLN A 46 -5.05 -11.34 -0.61
C GLN A 46 -3.94 -10.53 -1.25
N PRO A 47 -2.66 -10.80 -0.92
CA PRO A 47 -1.58 -10.15 -1.63
C PRO A 47 -1.86 -10.40 -3.11
N LEU A 48 -1.94 -9.31 -3.88
CA LEU A 48 -2.05 -9.39 -5.33
C LEU A 48 -1.00 -10.41 -5.80
N PRO A 49 -1.33 -11.32 -6.74
CA PRO A 49 -0.38 -12.31 -7.22
C PRO A 49 0.83 -11.55 -7.74
N ILE A 50 1.90 -11.55 -6.94
CA ILE A 50 3.18 -10.99 -7.32
C ILE A 50 3.57 -11.79 -8.57
N PRO A 51 3.89 -11.14 -9.71
CA PRO A 51 4.31 -11.86 -10.89
C PRO A 51 5.42 -12.83 -10.48
N LYS A 52 5.34 -14.11 -10.84
CA LYS A 52 6.34 -15.13 -10.46
C LYS A 52 7.77 -14.69 -10.82
N GLU A 53 7.87 -13.83 -11.82
CA GLU A 53 9.10 -13.18 -12.27
C GLU A 53 9.73 -12.27 -11.20
N VAL A 54 8.92 -11.54 -10.42
CA VAL A 54 9.39 -10.69 -9.31
C VAL A 54 9.80 -11.54 -8.09
N GLU A 55 9.13 -12.66 -7.82
CA GLU A 55 9.55 -13.63 -6.79
C GLU A 55 10.91 -14.24 -7.11
N LEU A 56 11.12 -14.62 -8.37
CA LEU A 56 12.40 -15.12 -8.85
C LEU A 56 13.49 -14.05 -8.77
N MET A 57 13.18 -12.78 -9.04
CA MET A 57 14.13 -11.66 -8.87
C MET A 57 14.58 -11.48 -7.42
N MET A 58 13.66 -11.61 -6.45
CA MET A 58 14.01 -11.52 -5.02
C MET A 58 14.91 -12.68 -4.59
N ILE A 59 14.64 -13.89 -5.08
CA ILE A 59 15.47 -15.08 -4.80
C ILE A 59 16.86 -14.93 -5.43
N MET A 60 16.94 -14.43 -6.68
CA MET A 60 18.22 -14.17 -7.34
C MET A 60 19.05 -13.10 -6.63
N ASP A 61 18.41 -12.08 -6.04
CA ASP A 61 19.09 -11.06 -5.25
C ASP A 61 19.68 -11.64 -3.95
N GLN A 62 18.94 -12.51 -3.27
CA GLN A 62 19.43 -13.24 -2.09
C GLN A 62 20.59 -14.19 -2.42
N LEU A 63 20.53 -14.88 -3.57
CA LEU A 63 21.62 -15.76 -4.01
C LEU A 63 22.90 -14.97 -4.30
N LYS A 64 22.80 -13.82 -4.99
CA LYS A 64 23.94 -12.94 -5.26
C LYS A 64 24.55 -12.37 -3.97
N MET A 65 23.71 -12.02 -2.99
CA MET A 65 24.18 -11.56 -1.69
C MET A 65 24.99 -12.64 -0.97
N MET A 66 24.52 -13.89 -1.01
CA MET A 66 25.22 -15.02 -0.41
C MET A 66 26.52 -15.35 -1.16
N GLU A 67 26.54 -15.28 -2.50
CA GLU A 67 27.76 -15.43 -3.30
C GLU A 67 28.80 -14.36 -2.96
N SER A 68 28.38 -13.10 -2.81
CA SER A 68 29.27 -12.01 -2.41
C SER A 68 29.86 -12.21 -1.01
N MET A 69 29.08 -12.73 -0.06
CA MET A 69 29.57 -13.07 1.28
C MET A 69 30.58 -14.21 1.25
N LEU A 70 30.31 -15.27 0.48
CA LEU A 70 31.22 -16.40 0.33
C LEU A 70 32.53 -15.99 -0.36
N LEU A 71 32.46 -15.09 -1.34
CA LEU A 71 33.66 -14.54 -1.99
C LEU A 71 34.50 -13.74 -0.98
N GLY A 72 33.87 -12.82 -0.24
CA GLY A 72 34.58 -12.05 0.79
C GLY A 72 35.17 -12.94 1.90
N MET A 73 34.49 -14.04 2.24
CA MET A 73 35.01 -15.03 3.19
C MET A 73 36.23 -15.79 2.65
N LYS A 74 36.22 -16.16 1.35
CA LYS A 74 37.38 -16.78 0.69
C LYS A 74 38.58 -15.84 0.63
N GLU A 75 38.37 -14.60 0.21
CA GLU A 75 39.41 -13.57 0.19
C GLU A 75 40.00 -13.34 1.59
N TRP A 76 39.16 -13.37 2.63
CA TRP A 76 39.61 -13.26 4.01
C TRP A 76 40.48 -14.45 4.44
N ILE A 77 40.11 -15.69 4.06
CA ILE A 77 40.89 -16.91 4.35
C ILE A 77 42.26 -16.85 3.65
N GLU A 78 42.32 -16.46 2.38
CA GLU A 78 43.57 -16.32 1.63
C GLU A 78 44.50 -15.28 2.29
N ARG A 79 43.95 -14.16 2.78
CA ARG A 79 44.72 -13.10 3.45
C ARG A 79 45.34 -13.53 4.77
N ILE A 80 44.75 -14.49 5.47
CA ILE A 80 45.30 -15.01 6.73
C ILE A 80 46.17 -16.25 6.53
N GLY A 81 46.42 -16.65 5.27
CA GLY A 81 47.29 -17.76 4.90
C GLY A 81 46.70 -19.14 5.18
N GLY A 82 45.37 -19.29 5.14
CA GLY A 82 44.72 -20.59 5.24
C GLY A 82 44.70 -21.31 3.89
N ASP A 83 45.21 -22.55 3.85
CA ASP A 83 44.88 -23.59 2.85
C ASP A 83 43.70 -24.43 3.36
#